data_AF-A0A9D8NEJ4-F1
#
_entry.id   AF-A0A9D8NEJ4-F1
#
_cell.length_a   1.000
_cell.length_b   1.000
_cell.length_c   1.000
_cell.angle_alpha   90.00
_cell.angle_beta   90.00
_cell.angle_gamma   90.00
#
_symmetry.space_group_name_H-M   'P 1'
#
loop_
_entity.id
_entity.type
_entity.pdbx_description
1 polymer ?
#
loop_
_entity_poly.entity_id
_entity_poly.type
_entity_poly.pdbx_seq_one_letter_code
_entity_poly.pdbx_strand_id
1 'polypeptide(L)'
;MKRIVRYITVAVMTLMPMAAAAQGSGQGQEKPKDAVTMAAESADYLQRFLDLEDYQVFLVDSTLQYNFDGLMKEYDAIKRRGAYNSDLYQMATDRWYEANDTTFIKIFTEDQWKKYLRTSLGKMKKARDKRLAKKSK
;
A
#
# COMPACT_ATOMS: atom_id res chain seq x y z
N MET A 1 59.96 16.92 -6.71
CA MET A 1 61.02 15.94 -6.36
C MET A 1 61.14 15.88 -4.85
N LYS A 2 61.04 14.67 -4.25
CA LYS A 2 61.60 14.26 -2.93
C LYS A 2 60.97 14.96 -1.70
N ARG A 3 60.51 14.34 -0.60
CA ARG A 3 60.70 13.03 0.07
C ARG A 3 59.59 12.90 1.14
N ILE A 4 58.92 11.74 1.24
CA ILE A 4 59.02 10.77 2.37
C ILE A 4 58.86 11.40 3.77
N VAL A 5 57.75 11.09 4.44
CA VAL A 5 57.72 10.95 5.90
C VAL A 5 57.04 9.62 6.23
N ARG A 6 57.80 8.78 6.95
CA ARG A 6 57.45 7.47 7.47
C ARG A 6 56.70 7.61 8.81
N TYR A 7 55.76 6.70 9.01
CA TYR A 7 55.02 6.35 10.22
C TYR A 7 55.80 6.48 11.54
N ILE A 8 55.18 7.08 12.59
CA ILE A 8 55.33 6.66 13.99
C ILE A 8 53.98 6.79 14.71
N THR A 9 53.64 5.68 15.33
CA THR A 9 52.51 5.28 16.18
C THR A 9 52.29 6.18 17.40
N VAL A 10 51.05 6.52 17.71
CA VAL A 10 50.61 6.65 19.11
C VAL A 10 49.32 5.86 19.26
N ALA A 11 49.44 4.77 20.02
CA ALA A 11 48.34 3.98 20.51
C ALA A 11 47.52 4.81 21.50
N VAL A 12 46.22 4.92 21.27
CA VAL A 12 45.26 5.31 22.31
C VAL A 12 44.25 4.17 22.41
N MET A 13 44.54 3.26 23.35
CA MET A 13 43.53 2.40 23.95
C MET A 13 42.56 3.29 24.72
N THR A 14 41.42 3.60 24.13
CA THR A 14 40.24 4.08 24.86
C THR A 14 39.24 2.94 24.98
N LEU A 15 39.22 2.37 26.19
CA LEU A 15 38.13 1.54 26.72
C LEU A 15 36.85 2.38 26.84
N MET A 16 35.81 2.05 26.06
CA MET A 16 34.37 2.27 26.39
C MET A 16 33.47 1.92 25.20
N PRO A 17 32.20 1.50 25.41
CA PRO A 17 31.76 0.28 26.06
C PRO A 17 31.08 -0.65 25.04
N MET A 18 31.46 -1.94 25.03
CA MET A 18 30.60 -3.00 24.51
C MET A 18 29.45 -3.20 25.49
N ALA A 19 28.35 -2.46 25.29
CA ALA A 19 27.07 -2.77 25.90
C ALA A 19 25.93 -2.31 25.00
N ALA A 20 25.25 -3.30 24.43
CA ALA A 20 23.89 -3.23 23.92
C ALA A 20 23.61 -2.30 22.73
N ALA A 21 24.29 -2.51 21.60
CA ALA A 21 23.61 -2.45 20.30
C ALA A 21 22.72 -3.70 20.11
N ALA A 22 21.82 -3.92 21.07
CA ALA A 22 20.61 -4.72 20.89
C ALA A 22 19.41 -3.76 20.78
N GLN A 23 19.59 -2.64 20.08
CA GLN A 23 18.48 -2.03 19.38
C GLN A 23 18.22 -2.92 18.18
N GLY A 24 17.52 -4.02 18.44
CA GLY A 24 16.87 -4.77 17.40
C GLY A 24 16.08 -3.76 16.58
N SER A 25 16.49 -3.60 15.33
CA SER A 25 15.63 -3.11 14.27
C SER A 25 14.51 -4.14 14.08
N GLY A 26 13.64 -4.25 15.06
CA GLY A 26 12.29 -4.71 14.85
C GLY A 26 11.71 -3.67 13.90
N GLN A 27 11.65 -4.01 12.62
CA GLN A 27 10.61 -3.48 11.74
C GLN A 27 9.33 -3.65 12.53
N GLY A 28 8.86 -2.57 13.17
CA GLY A 28 7.54 -2.53 13.73
C GLY A 28 6.62 -2.76 12.56
N GLN A 29 6.16 -4.01 12.39
CA GLN A 29 4.93 -4.26 11.67
C GLN A 29 3.90 -3.40 12.38
N GLU A 30 3.57 -2.25 11.78
CA GLU A 30 2.29 -1.59 12.06
C GLU A 30 1.25 -2.71 11.99
N LYS A 31 0.50 -2.88 13.08
CA LYS A 31 -0.61 -3.83 13.09
C LYS A 31 -1.42 -3.58 11.81
N PRO A 32 -1.78 -4.61 11.03
CA PRO A 32 -2.61 -4.42 9.85
C PRO A 32 -3.83 -3.59 10.27
N LYS A 33 -4.01 -2.41 9.69
CA LYS A 33 -5.18 -1.57 9.97
C LYS A 33 -6.42 -2.42 9.71
N ASP A 34 -7.41 -2.34 10.60
CA ASP A 34 -8.67 -3.03 10.35
C ASP A 34 -9.35 -2.48 9.08
N ALA A 35 -10.18 -3.31 8.43
CA ALA A 35 -10.82 -2.96 7.16
C ALA A 35 -11.67 -1.68 7.26
N VAL A 36 -12.28 -1.43 8.43
CA VAL A 36 -13.12 -0.27 8.69
C VAL A 36 -12.29 1.01 8.70
N THR A 37 -11.16 1.01 9.39
CA THR A 37 -10.24 2.15 9.47
C THR A 37 -9.63 2.46 8.10
N MET A 38 -9.22 1.43 7.34
CA MET A 38 -8.72 1.63 5.97
C MET A 38 -9.78 2.23 5.05
N ALA A 39 -11.03 1.77 5.18
CA ALA A 39 -12.14 2.26 4.39
C ALA A 39 -12.46 3.73 4.71
N ALA A 40 -12.57 4.07 6.00
CA ALA A 40 -12.84 5.43 6.45
C ALA A 40 -11.75 6.41 5.97
N GLU A 41 -10.47 6.08 6.17
CA GLU A 41 -9.36 6.93 5.72
C GLU A 41 -9.37 7.13 4.18
N SER A 42 -9.71 6.07 3.44
CA SER A 42 -9.79 6.11 1.99
C SER A 42 -11.00 6.90 1.50
N ALA A 43 -12.15 6.78 2.16
CA ALA A 43 -13.36 7.54 1.88
C ALA A 43 -13.15 9.03 2.15
N ASP A 44 -12.54 9.38 3.29
CA ASP A 44 -12.18 10.76 3.64
C ASP A 44 -11.21 11.37 2.60
N TYR A 45 -10.21 10.60 2.17
CA TYR A 45 -9.29 11.03 1.12
C TYR A 45 -10.03 11.33 -0.19
N LEU A 46 -10.91 10.40 -0.61
CA LEU A 46 -11.68 10.55 -1.85
C LEU A 46 -12.69 11.69 -1.77
N GLN A 47 -13.33 11.89 -0.62
CA GLN A 47 -14.23 13.02 -0.36
C GLN A 47 -13.50 14.34 -0.64
N ARG A 48 -12.36 14.55 0.02
CA ARG A 48 -11.58 15.79 -0.10
C ARG A 48 -11.05 16.02 -1.51
N PHE A 49 -10.62 14.96 -2.19
CA PHE A 49 -9.98 15.09 -3.50
C PHE A 49 -10.98 15.24 -4.65
N LEU A 50 -12.15 14.61 -4.54
CA LEU A 50 -13.16 14.58 -5.59
C LEU A 50 -14.31 15.54 -5.35
N ASP A 51 -14.42 16.10 -4.14
CA ASP A 51 -15.57 16.89 -3.70
C ASP A 51 -16.84 16.04 -3.78
N LEU A 52 -16.84 14.94 -3.01
CA LEU A 52 -17.95 14.00 -2.97
C LEU A 52 -19.07 14.54 -2.07
N GLU A 53 -20.32 14.37 -2.51
CA GLU A 53 -21.50 14.60 -1.68
C GLU A 53 -21.59 13.54 -0.57
N ASP A 54 -22.24 13.87 0.55
CA ASP A 54 -22.31 12.98 1.73
C ASP A 54 -22.85 11.57 1.39
N TYR A 55 -23.84 11.48 0.50
CA TYR A 55 -24.36 10.18 0.06
C TYR A 55 -23.32 9.39 -0.76
N GLN A 56 -22.49 10.07 -1.56
CA GLN A 56 -21.41 9.43 -2.31
C GLN A 56 -20.32 8.96 -1.36
N VAL A 57 -19.99 9.74 -0.32
CA VAL A 57 -19.04 9.33 0.73
C VAL A 57 -19.53 8.07 1.45
N PHE A 58 -20.80 8.04 1.84
CA PHE A 58 -21.40 6.87 2.47
C PHE A 58 -21.31 5.62 1.57
N LEU A 59 -21.58 5.76 0.27
CA LEU A 59 -21.48 4.65 -0.69
C LEU A 59 -20.03 4.20 -0.92
N VAL A 60 -19.08 5.15 -0.97
CA VAL A 60 -17.64 4.86 -1.08
C VAL A 60 -17.17 4.09 0.14
N ASP A 61 -17.44 4.60 1.35
CA ASP A 61 -17.04 3.96 2.60
C ASP A 61 -17.62 2.54 2.72
N SER A 62 -18.93 2.39 2.50
CA SER A 62 -19.59 1.07 2.53
C SER A 62 -18.98 0.08 1.54
N THR A 63 -18.66 0.55 0.33
CA THR A 63 -18.00 -0.27 -0.70
C THR A 63 -16.61 -0.71 -0.25
N LEU A 64 -15.83 0.23 0.29
CA LEU A 64 -14.48 -0.02 0.74
C LEU A 64 -14.43 -0.94 1.95
N GLN A 65 -15.33 -0.78 2.92
CA GLN A 65 -15.42 -1.68 4.07
C GLN A 65 -15.66 -3.12 3.62
N TYR A 66 -16.65 -3.33 2.74
CA TYR A 66 -16.97 -4.66 2.22
C TYR A 66 -15.78 -5.26 1.43
N ASN A 67 -15.18 -4.47 0.53
CA ASN A 67 -14.13 -4.97 -0.35
C ASN A 67 -12.79 -5.16 0.38
N PHE A 68 -12.46 -4.34 1.37
CA PHE A 68 -11.27 -4.52 2.20
C PHE A 68 -11.41 -5.71 3.15
N ASP A 69 -12.58 -5.94 3.74
CA ASP A 69 -12.84 -7.16 4.50
C ASP A 69 -12.70 -8.41 3.63
N GLY A 70 -13.27 -8.38 2.41
CA GLY A 70 -13.12 -9.43 1.42
C GLY A 70 -11.65 -9.70 1.03
N LEU A 71 -10.88 -8.64 0.79
CA LEU A 71 -9.46 -8.72 0.47
C LEU A 71 -8.65 -9.37 1.60
N MET A 72 -8.89 -8.95 2.85
CA MET A 72 -8.19 -9.49 4.02
C MET A 72 -8.50 -10.98 4.22
N LYS A 73 -9.77 -11.38 4.06
CA LYS A 73 -10.18 -12.79 4.09
C LYS A 73 -9.49 -13.63 3.01
N GLU A 74 -9.33 -13.07 1.81
CA GLU A 74 -8.65 -13.77 0.72
C GLU A 74 -7.14 -13.87 0.96
N TYR A 75 -6.50 -12.81 1.48
CA TYR A 75 -5.10 -12.86 1.92
C TYR A 75 -4.86 -13.91 3.00
N ASP A 76 -5.76 -14.02 3.97
CA ASP A 76 -5.69 -15.05 5.01
C ASP A 76 -5.92 -16.46 4.44
N ALA A 77 -6.77 -16.60 3.43
CA ALA A 77 -6.95 -17.87 2.74
C ALA A 77 -5.70 -18.29 1.96
N ILE A 78 -5.05 -17.36 1.26
CA ILE A 78 -3.78 -17.60 0.54
C ILE A 78 -2.68 -18.00 1.53
N LYS A 79 -2.56 -17.26 2.63
CA LYS A 79 -1.57 -17.53 3.70
C LYS A 79 -1.78 -18.93 4.32
N ARG A 80 -3.03 -19.30 4.62
CA ARG A 80 -3.36 -20.62 5.20
C ARG A 80 -3.04 -21.79 4.27
N ARG A 81 -3.05 -21.58 2.95
CA ARG A 81 -2.66 -22.60 1.97
C ARG A 81 -1.13 -22.77 1.86
N GLY A 82 -0.34 -22.03 2.64
CA GLY A 82 1.12 -22.04 2.56
C GLY A 82 1.66 -21.45 1.25
N ALA A 83 0.82 -20.73 0.51
CA ALA A 83 1.19 -20.16 -0.77
C ALA A 83 1.84 -18.78 -0.56
N TYR A 84 3.15 -18.70 -0.78
CA TYR A 84 3.90 -17.44 -0.77
C TYR A 84 4.01 -16.80 -2.16
N ASN A 85 3.18 -17.26 -3.11
CA ASN A 85 3.21 -16.77 -4.48
C ASN A 85 2.64 -15.35 -4.54
N SER A 86 3.49 -14.38 -4.84
CA SER A 86 3.11 -12.98 -5.04
C SER A 86 2.01 -12.79 -6.08
N ASP A 87 1.89 -13.68 -7.07
CA ASP A 87 0.86 -13.61 -8.10
C ASP A 87 -0.54 -13.81 -7.52
N LEU A 88 -0.70 -14.70 -6.52
CA LEU A 88 -2.01 -14.96 -5.91
C LEU A 88 -2.50 -13.75 -5.12
N TYR A 89 -1.59 -13.11 -4.39
CA TYR A 89 -1.89 -11.85 -3.70
C TYR A 89 -2.26 -10.77 -4.71
N GLN A 90 -1.47 -10.60 -5.78
CA GLN A 90 -1.77 -9.62 -6.83
C GLN A 90 -3.12 -9.87 -7.50
N MET A 91 -3.49 -11.13 -7.76
CA MET A 91 -4.79 -11.49 -8.34
C MET A 91 -5.95 -11.15 -7.39
N ALA A 92 -5.80 -11.41 -6.09
CA ALA A 92 -6.78 -11.01 -5.09
C ALA A 92 -6.91 -9.48 -5.02
N THR A 93 -5.79 -8.75 -4.93
CA THR A 93 -5.78 -7.29 -4.97
C THR A 93 -6.48 -6.77 -6.24
N ASP A 94 -6.14 -7.30 -7.40
CA ASP A 94 -6.69 -6.85 -8.67
C ASP A 94 -8.22 -6.99 -8.71
N ARG A 95 -8.73 -8.13 -8.24
CA ARG A 95 -10.18 -8.40 -8.16
C ARG A 95 -10.90 -7.41 -7.26
N TRP A 96 -10.42 -7.22 -6.03
CA TRP A 96 -11.11 -6.36 -5.06
C TRP A 96 -11.01 -4.87 -5.42
N TYR A 97 -9.91 -4.44 -6.02
CA TYR A 97 -9.79 -3.07 -6.54
C TYR A 97 -10.62 -2.85 -7.81
N GLU A 98 -10.80 -3.87 -8.65
CA GLU A 98 -11.75 -3.79 -9.77
C GLU A 98 -13.20 -3.66 -9.28
N ALA A 99 -13.56 -4.36 -8.20
CA ALA A 99 -14.86 -4.22 -7.56
C ALA A 99 -15.08 -2.79 -7.03
N ASN A 100 -14.07 -2.18 -6.40
CA ASN A 100 -14.11 -0.77 -6.02
C ASN A 100 -14.40 0.13 -7.23
N ASP A 101 -13.59 0.01 -8.28
CA ASP A 101 -13.69 0.86 -9.47
C ASP A 101 -15.05 0.71 -10.19
N THR A 102 -15.61 -0.50 -10.20
CA THR A 102 -16.92 -0.81 -10.79
C THR A 102 -18.07 -0.16 -10.04
N THR A 103 -17.93 0.02 -8.72
CA THR A 103 -18.91 0.78 -7.94
C THR A 103 -18.68 2.28 -8.09
N PHE A 104 -17.43 2.75 -8.00
CA PHE A 104 -17.07 4.16 -8.09
C PHE A 104 -17.56 4.83 -9.38
N ILE A 105 -17.41 4.16 -10.53
CA ILE A 105 -17.88 4.71 -11.81
C ILE A 105 -19.41 4.90 -11.87
N LYS A 106 -20.18 4.19 -11.04
CA LYS A 106 -21.65 4.30 -10.99
C LYS A 106 -22.13 5.41 -10.05
N ILE A 107 -21.33 5.73 -9.04
CA ILE A 107 -21.69 6.70 -7.99
C ILE A 107 -21.09 8.08 -8.25
N PHE A 108 -19.96 8.16 -8.93
CA PHE A 108 -19.31 9.44 -9.27
C PHE A 108 -19.95 10.07 -10.50
N THR A 109 -19.98 11.40 -10.53
CA THR A 109 -20.21 12.14 -11.77
C THR A 109 -19.06 11.91 -12.75
N GLU A 110 -19.27 12.24 -14.02
CA GLU A 110 -18.20 12.12 -15.02
C GLU A 110 -16.94 12.92 -14.65
N ASP A 111 -17.11 14.11 -14.07
CA ASP A 111 -15.99 14.97 -13.71
C ASP A 111 -15.26 14.47 -12.47
N GLN A 112 -16.00 13.95 -11.48
CA GLN A 112 -15.41 13.25 -10.34
C GLN A 112 -14.64 12.00 -10.81
N TRP A 113 -15.19 11.22 -11.75
CA TRP A 113 -14.49 10.07 -12.31
C TRP A 113 -13.22 10.47 -13.08
N LYS A 114 -13.26 11.53 -13.90
CA LYS A 114 -12.08 12.07 -14.58
C LYS A 114 -11.01 12.52 -13.58
N LYS A 115 -11.40 13.17 -12.47
CA LYS A 115 -10.48 13.54 -11.38
C LYS A 115 -9.90 12.29 -10.69
N TYR A 116 -10.73 11.30 -10.38
CA TYR A 116 -10.31 10.03 -9.80
C TYR A 116 -9.24 9.35 -10.65
N LEU A 117 -9.41 9.29 -11.98
CA LEU A 117 -8.44 8.70 -12.91
C LEU A 117 -7.09 9.43 -12.97
N ARG A 118 -6.94 10.60 -12.33
CA ARG A 118 -5.69 11.36 -12.20
C ARG A 118 -4.97 11.10 -10.87
N THR A 119 -5.65 10.54 -9.87
CA THR A 119 -5.07 10.14 -8.57
C THR A 119 -4.06 9.00 -8.72
N SER A 120 -3.33 8.69 -7.65
CA SER A 120 -2.52 7.47 -7.56
C SER A 120 -3.37 6.21 -7.75
N LEU A 121 -4.56 6.14 -7.15
CA LEU A 121 -5.52 5.02 -7.31
C LEU A 121 -5.93 4.85 -8.78
N GLY A 122 -6.27 5.96 -9.45
CA GLY A 122 -6.61 5.96 -10.87
C GLY A 122 -5.45 5.54 -11.79
N LYS A 123 -4.21 5.87 -11.44
CA LYS A 123 -3.02 5.37 -12.14
C LYS A 123 -2.82 3.88 -11.93
N MET A 124 -3.07 3.38 -10.72
CA MET A 124 -3.01 1.94 -10.41
C MET A 124 -4.10 1.17 -11.17
N LYS A 125 -5.32 1.71 -11.28
CA LYS A 125 -6.37 1.16 -12.14
C LYS A 125 -5.87 0.98 -13.57
N LYS A 126 -5.36 2.05 -14.20
CA LYS A 126 -4.85 2.00 -15.58
C LYS A 126 -3.73 0.97 -15.76
N ALA A 127 -2.83 0.86 -14.78
CA ALA A 127 -1.76 -0.13 -14.80
C ALA A 127 -2.30 -1.57 -14.68
N ARG A 128 -3.30 -1.80 -13.83
CA ARG A 128 -4.02 -3.07 -13.69
C ARG A 128 -4.73 -3.43 -14.98
N ASP A 129 -5.54 -2.53 -15.54
CA ASP A 129 -6.26 -2.75 -16.80
C ASP A 129 -5.29 -3.15 -17.94
N LYS A 130 -4.13 -2.47 -18.03
CA LYS A 130 -3.08 -2.80 -19.00
C LYS A 130 -2.47 -4.19 -18.76
N ARG A 131 -2.26 -4.59 -17.50
CA ARG A 131 -1.76 -5.93 -17.15
C ARG A 131 -2.78 -7.01 -17.50
N LEU A 132 -4.06 -6.79 -17.21
CA LEU A 132 -5.13 -7.74 -17.51
C LEU A 132 -5.34 -7.90 -19.02
N ALA A 133 -5.33 -6.80 -19.77
CA ALA A 133 -5.45 -6.83 -21.24
C ALA A 133 -4.28 -7.54 -21.95
N LYS A 134 -3.10 -7.62 -21.30
CA LYS A 134 -1.96 -8.42 -21.81
C LYS A 134 -2.11 -9.91 -21.54
N LYS A 135 -2.79 -10.29 -20.44
CA LYS A 135 -3.02 -11.69 -20.07
C LYS A 135 -4.16 -12.33 -20.87
N SER A 136 -5.08 -11.52 -21.40
CA SER A 136 -6.23 -11.97 -22.20
C SER A 136 -5.93 -12.10 -23.71
N LYS A 137 -4.70 -11.83 -24.14
CA LYS A 137 -4.22 -12.01 -25.52
C LYS A 137 -3.33 -13.23 -25.60
#